data_AF-A0A178W7I0-F1
#
_entry.id   AF-A0A178W7I0-F1
#
_cell.length_a   1.000
_cell.length_b   1.000
_cell.length_c   1.000
_cell.angle_alpha   90.00
_cell.angle_beta   90.00
_cell.angle_gamma   90.00
#
_symmetry.space_group_name_H-M   'P 1'
#
loop_
_entity.id
_entity.type
_entity.pdbx_description
1 polymer ?
#
loop_
_entity_poly.entity_id
_entity_poly.type
_entity_poly.pdbx_seq_one_letter_code
_entity_poly.pdbx_strand_id
1 'polypeptide(L)'
;MSTESYEDAIKRLGELLSKKSDLGNVAAAKIKKLTDELEELDSNKLDAVERIKSGFLHFKTNNYEKNPTLYNSLAKSQSPKVLILPIYIILFSPLRPLTYLV
;
A
#
# COMPACT_ATOMS: atom_id res chain seq x y z
N MET A 1 30.85 -31.43 38.51
CA MET A 1 30.49 -30.94 37.17
C MET A 1 29.13 -30.28 37.26
N SER A 2 29.06 -29.01 37.64
CA SER A 2 27.78 -28.28 37.63
C SER A 2 27.96 -26.78 37.80
N THR A 3 28.83 -26.29 38.70
CA THR A 3 28.94 -24.84 38.98
C THR A 3 29.69 -24.05 37.91
N GLU A 4 30.80 -24.56 37.39
CA GLU A 4 31.61 -23.86 36.35
C GLU A 4 30.82 -23.62 35.05
N SER A 5 29.93 -24.55 34.68
CA SER A 5 29.07 -24.39 33.50
C SER A 5 28.00 -23.31 33.66
N TYR A 6 27.53 -23.05 34.89
CA TYR A 6 26.56 -21.99 35.15
C TYR A 6 27.23 -20.62 35.13
N GLU A 7 28.42 -20.51 35.71
CA GLU A 7 29.19 -19.25 35.69
C GLU A 7 29.57 -18.86 34.26
N ASP A 8 29.99 -19.81 33.42
CA ASP A 8 30.26 -19.57 32.01
C ASP A 8 29.01 -19.14 31.23
N ALA A 9 27.85 -19.70 31.55
CA ALA A 9 26.58 -19.31 30.94
C ALA A 9 26.16 -17.88 31.34
N ILE A 10 26.36 -17.50 32.60
CA ILE A 10 26.08 -16.15 33.11
C ILE A 10 27.00 -15.13 32.46
N LYS A 11 28.29 -15.44 32.30
CA LYS A 11 29.27 -14.58 31.65
C LYS A 11 28.92 -14.31 30.18
N ARG A 12 28.57 -15.37 29.44
CA ARG A 12 28.12 -15.27 28.05
C ARG A 12 26.82 -14.47 27.90
N LEU A 13 25.90 -14.61 28.85
CA LEU A 13 24.67 -13.82 28.87
C LEU A 13 24.97 -12.33 29.09
N GLY A 14 25.88 -12.00 30.02
CA GLY A 14 26.32 -10.63 30.27
C GLY A 14 26.97 -9.97 29.03
N GLU A 15 27.84 -10.71 28.33
CA GLU A 15 28.44 -10.26 27.06
C GLU A 15 27.38 -10.04 25.97
N LEU A 16 26.38 -10.92 25.86
CA LEU A 16 25.27 -10.79 24.92
C LEU A 16 24.40 -9.57 25.21
N LEU A 17 24.11 -9.30 26.48
CA LEU A 17 23.30 -8.16 26.89
C LEU A 17 24.05 -6.84 26.67
N SER A 18 25.35 -6.80 26.97
CA SER A 18 26.22 -5.65 26.68
C SER A 18 26.33 -5.38 25.17
N LYS A 19 26.47 -6.43 24.34
CA LYS A 19 26.51 -6.26 22.88
C LYS A 19 25.18 -5.79 22.28
N LYS A 20 24.07 -6.01 22.98
CA LYS A 20 22.71 -5.69 22.51
C LYS A 20 22.11 -4.44 23.14
N SER A 21 22.77 -3.82 24.14
CA SER A 21 22.22 -2.68 24.88
C SER A 21 21.87 -1.50 23.98
N ASP A 22 22.64 -1.27 22.91
CA ASP A 22 22.47 -0.13 22.01
C ASP A 22 21.67 -0.42 20.74
N LEU A 23 21.16 -1.65 20.56
CA LEU A 23 20.34 -2.01 19.39
C LEU A 23 19.08 -1.13 19.28
N GLY A 24 18.48 -0.75 20.42
CA GLY A 24 17.33 0.15 20.45
C GLY A 24 17.67 1.54 19.90
N ASN A 25 18.82 2.10 20.29
CA ASN A 25 19.29 3.40 19.81
C ASN A 25 19.63 3.36 18.31
N VAL A 26 20.28 2.27 17.86
CA VAL A 26 20.59 2.06 16.43
C VAL A 26 19.32 1.90 15.60
N ALA A 27 18.33 1.17 16.11
CA ALA A 27 17.03 1.01 15.44
C ALA A 27 16.29 2.35 15.36
N ALA A 28 16.22 3.10 16.46
CA ALA A 28 15.60 4.43 16.50
C ALA A 28 16.26 5.41 15.51
N ALA A 29 17.60 5.41 15.42
CA ALA A 29 18.33 6.24 14.45
C ALA A 29 18.02 5.84 12.99
N LYS A 30 17.92 4.54 12.69
CA LYS A 30 17.55 4.05 11.35
C LYS A 30 16.11 4.37 10.99
N ILE A 31 15.18 4.22 11.93
CA ILE A 31 13.77 4.58 11.73
C ILE A 31 13.66 6.06 11.42
N LYS A 32 14.31 6.93 12.21
CA LYS A 32 14.31 8.37 11.96
C LYS A 32 14.85 8.71 10.57
N LYS A 33 16.00 8.15 10.18
CA LYS A 33 16.57 8.36 8.84
C LYS A 33 15.62 7.94 7.71
N LEU A 34 14.96 6.79 7.86
CA LEU A 34 13.99 6.31 6.88
C LEU A 34 12.74 7.21 6.84
N THR A 35 12.30 7.75 7.97
CA THR A 35 11.19 8.70 8.02
C THR A 35 11.54 10.01 7.32
N ASP A 36 12.73 10.56 7.57
CA ASP A 36 13.21 11.79 6.94
C ASP A 36 13.33 11.61 5.41
N GLU A 37 13.90 10.48 4.96
CA GLU A 37 13.99 10.13 3.52
C GLU A 37 12.60 9.97 2.87
N LEU A 38 11.63 9.41 3.59
CA LEU A 38 10.27 9.21 3.08
C LEU A 38 9.48 10.53 2.99
N GLU A 39 9.70 11.44 3.93
CA GLU A 39 9.11 12.78 3.92
C GLU A 39 9.70 13.65 2.79
N GLU A 40 11.00 13.55 2.55
CA GLU A 40 11.66 14.20 1.40
C GLU A 40 11.13 13.64 0.08
N LEU A 41 10.82 12.34 -0.01
CA LEU A 41 10.25 11.73 -1.21
C LEU A 41 8.76 12.09 -1.39
N ASP A 42 8.00 12.27 -0.29
CA ASP A 42 6.60 12.74 -0.33
C ASP A 42 6.50 14.21 -0.80
N SER A 43 7.60 14.99 -0.80
CA SER A 43 7.64 16.30 -1.46
C SER A 43 7.56 16.22 -2.99
N ASN A 44 7.80 15.04 -3.57
CA ASN A 44 7.49 14.69 -4.97
C ASN A 44 6.08 14.10 -5.11
N LYS A 45 5.16 14.33 -4.16
CA LYS A 45 3.73 14.06 -4.35
C LYS A 45 3.30 14.76 -5.64
N LEU A 46 3.23 14.00 -6.71
CA LEU A 46 2.30 14.27 -7.79
C LEU A 46 0.98 14.51 -7.09
N ASP A 47 0.53 15.77 -7.06
CA ASP A 47 -0.64 16.15 -6.29
C ASP A 47 -1.76 15.18 -6.70
N ALA A 48 -2.14 14.31 -5.76
CA ALA A 48 -3.08 13.25 -6.03
C ALA A 48 -4.41 13.86 -6.50
N VAL A 49 -4.72 15.06 -6.02
CA VAL A 49 -5.89 15.84 -6.45
C VAL A 49 -5.73 16.27 -7.90
N GLU A 50 -4.61 16.86 -8.30
CA GLU A 50 -4.31 17.18 -9.70
C GLU A 50 -4.29 15.96 -10.61
N ARG A 51 -3.74 14.83 -10.17
CA ARG A 51 -3.72 13.58 -10.93
C ARG A 51 -5.13 13.03 -11.14
N ILE A 52 -5.99 13.09 -10.12
CA ILE A 52 -7.40 12.69 -10.24
C ILE A 52 -8.16 13.62 -11.18
N LYS A 53 -7.98 14.94 -11.03
CA LYS A 53 -8.62 15.95 -11.89
C LYS A 53 -8.21 15.79 -13.36
N SER A 54 -6.91 15.69 -13.63
CA SER A 54 -6.37 15.52 -14.98
C SER A 54 -6.76 14.18 -15.59
N GLY A 55 -6.73 13.09 -14.80
CA GLY A 55 -7.17 11.77 -15.23
C GLY A 55 -8.67 11.75 -15.59
N PHE A 56 -9.51 12.40 -14.78
CA PHE A 56 -10.94 12.54 -15.07
C PHE A 56 -11.17 13.37 -16.34
N LEU A 57 -10.46 14.49 -16.51
CA LEU A 57 -10.57 15.32 -17.71
C LEU A 57 -10.20 14.54 -18.97
N HIS A 58 -9.09 13.79 -18.91
CA HIS A 58 -8.66 12.92 -20.01
C HIS A 58 -9.72 11.86 -20.34
N PHE A 59 -10.26 11.19 -19.32
CA PHE A 59 -11.35 10.22 -19.51
C PHE A 59 -12.57 10.88 -20.15
N LYS A 60 -12.98 12.07 -19.69
CA LYS A 60 -14.14 12.78 -20.20
C LYS A 60 -13.99 13.09 -21.69
N THR A 61 -12.89 13.70 -22.09
CA THR A 61 -12.65 14.10 -23.48
C THR A 61 -12.41 12.91 -24.40
N ASN A 62 -11.69 11.89 -23.94
CA ASN A 62 -11.29 10.78 -24.82
C ASN A 62 -12.26 9.60 -24.83
N ASN A 63 -13.10 9.43 -23.82
CA ASN A 63 -14.03 8.30 -23.72
C ASN A 63 -15.48 8.77 -23.60
N TYR A 64 -15.79 9.62 -22.62
CA TYR A 64 -17.18 10.01 -22.32
C TYR A 64 -17.84 10.76 -23.48
N GLU A 65 -17.21 11.86 -23.92
CA GLU A 65 -17.75 12.73 -24.98
C GLU A 65 -17.75 12.05 -26.35
N LYS A 66 -16.83 11.09 -26.59
CA LYS A 66 -16.78 10.33 -27.85
C LYS A 66 -17.84 9.25 -27.97
N ASN A 67 -18.40 8.79 -26.86
CA ASN A 67 -19.39 7.70 -26.83
C ASN A 67 -20.71 8.13 -26.17
N PRO A 68 -21.36 9.21 -26.63
CA PRO A 68 -22.51 9.79 -25.95
C PRO A 68 -23.70 8.80 -25.87
N THR A 69 -23.89 7.95 -26.89
CA THR A 69 -24.97 6.96 -26.93
C THR A 69 -24.81 5.88 -25.86
N LEU A 70 -23.58 5.38 -25.65
CA LEU A 70 -23.24 4.37 -24.64
C LEU A 70 -23.44 4.91 -23.22
N TYR A 71 -22.95 6.12 -22.94
CA TYR A 71 -23.09 6.69 -21.60
C TYR A 71 -24.51 7.17 -21.32
N ASN A 72 -25.27 7.61 -22.34
CA ASN A 72 -26.69 7.92 -22.21
C ASN A 72 -27.54 6.67 -21.94
N SER A 73 -27.21 5.52 -22.54
CA SER A 73 -27.91 4.27 -22.23
C SER A 73 -27.53 3.74 -20.85
N LEU A 74 -26.24 3.85 -20.47
CA LEU A 74 -25.77 3.48 -19.12
C LEU A 74 -26.45 4.32 -18.03
N ALA A 75 -26.63 5.62 -18.24
CA ALA A 75 -27.33 6.51 -17.31
C ALA A 75 -28.80 6.13 -17.10
N LYS A 76 -29.46 5.59 -18.13
CA LYS A 76 -30.87 5.17 -18.06
C LYS A 76 -31.05 3.75 -17.53
N SER A 77 -30.05 2.88 -17.66
CA SER A 77 -30.16 1.44 -17.41
C SER A 77 -29.67 0.99 -16.01
N GLN A 78 -29.62 1.89 -15.03
CA GLN A 78 -29.23 1.52 -13.66
C GLN A 78 -30.35 0.81 -12.91
N SER A 79 -30.60 -0.46 -13.26
CA SER A 79 -31.45 -1.37 -12.49
C SER A 79 -30.64 -2.63 -12.14
N PRO A 80 -29.71 -2.56 -11.17
CA PRO A 80 -28.86 -3.69 -10.83
C PRO A 80 -29.73 -4.85 -10.33
N LYS A 81 -29.68 -5.98 -11.05
CA LYS A 81 -30.42 -7.21 -10.70
C LYS A 81 -29.74 -8.02 -9.59
N VAL A 82 -28.47 -7.77 -9.36
CA VAL A 82 -27.62 -8.48 -8.40
C VAL A 82 -26.84 -7.47 -7.58
N LEU A 83 -26.80 -7.67 -6.27
CA LEU A 83 -25.95 -6.92 -5.36
C LEU A 83 -24.72 -7.77 -5.07
N ILE A 84 -23.55 -7.30 -5.53
CA ILE A 84 -22.27 -7.93 -5.24
C ILE A 84 -21.66 -7.16 -4.06
N LEU A 85 -21.38 -7.84 -2.96
CA LEU A 85 -20.65 -7.29 -1.81
C LEU A 85 -19.17 -7.69 -1.96
N PRO A 86 -18.30 -6.83 -2.49
CA PRO A 86 -16.88 -7.15 -2.58
C PRO A 86 -16.19 -7.03 -1.22
N ILE A 87 -15.35 -8.00 -0.89
CA ILE A 87 -14.29 -7.84 0.10
C ILE A 87 -13.20 -7.01 -0.59
N TYR A 88 -12.83 -5.87 -0.01
CA TYR A 88 -11.91 -4.90 -0.62
C TYR A 88 -10.55 -5.54 -0.95
N ILE A 89 -10.37 -5.94 -2.21
CA ILE A 89 -9.07 -6.16 -2.83
C ILE A 89 -8.99 -5.18 -3.99
N ILE A 90 -8.04 -4.25 -3.89
CA ILE A 90 -7.84 -3.09 -4.76
C ILE A 90 -7.65 -3.47 -6.25
N LEU A 91 -7.43 -4.76 -6.54
CA LEU A 91 -7.20 -5.30 -7.88
C LEU A 91 -8.46 -5.78 -8.62
N PHE A 92 -9.64 -5.86 -7.98
CA PHE A 92 -10.84 -6.38 -8.65
C PHE A 92 -11.77 -5.24 -9.11
N SER A 93 -11.69 -4.89 -10.40
CA SER A 93 -12.72 -4.05 -11.04
C SER A 93 -13.90 -4.94 -11.43
N PRO A 94 -15.08 -4.84 -10.78
CA PRO A 94 -16.23 -5.71 -11.05
C PRO A 94 -16.88 -5.47 -12.43
N LEU A 95 -16.40 -4.47 -13.18
CA LEU A 95 -16.92 -4.07 -14.48
C LEU A 95 -16.09 -4.57 -15.68
N ARG A 96 -15.03 -5.36 -15.47
CA ARG A 96 -14.36 -6.07 -16.58
C ARG A 96 -14.91 -7.50 -16.67
N PRO A 97 -15.61 -7.88 -17.75
CA PRO A 97 -15.94 -9.28 -17.97
C PRO A 97 -14.66 -10.09 -18.19
N LEU A 98 -14.61 -11.28 -17.60
CA LEU A 98 -13.53 -12.25 -17.72
C LEU A 98 -13.53 -12.88 -19.12
N THR A 99 -13.18 -12.12 -20.16
CA THR A 99 -13.14 -12.63 -21.53
C THR A 99 -11.77 -13.22 -21.86
N TYR A 100 -11.32 -14.27 -21.18
CA TYR A 100 -10.28 -15.19 -21.68
C TYR A 100 -10.37 -16.53 -20.93
N LEU A 101 -11.18 -17.46 -21.46
CA LEU A 101 -11.00 -18.90 -21.26
C LEU A 101 -11.72 -19.65 -22.40
N VAL A 102 -10.99 -19.85 -23.51
CA VAL A 102 -11.15 -20.97 -24.44
C VAL A 102 -9.78 -21.60 -24.58
#